data_AF-A0A482X097-F1
#
_entry.id   AF-A0A482X097-F1
#
_cell.length_a   1.000
_cell.length_b   1.000
_cell.length_c   1.000
_cell.angle_alpha   90.00
_cell.angle_beta   90.00
_cell.angle_gamma   90.00
#
_symmetry.space_group_name_H-M   'P 1'
#
loop_
_entity.id
_entity.type
_entity.pdbx_description
1 polymer ?
#
loop_
_entity_poly.entity_id
_entity_poly.type
_entity_poly.pdbx_seq_one_letter_code
_entity_poly.pdbx_strand_id
1 'polypeptide(L)'
;MICKVHFVVVLVCFFGCVELQERNWKVISKTRTIQTRQGPVEGLVTQSPFNNKLRNVEVYLGLPYAAPPVGSQRFMPPGSPPTWKTTLQADRLPAVCPQRLPQIGRRRQDKSAERNRQLRRLLPFLTNENEDCLYLNIYAPARDNPMASRKYPVIVFIHGESFEWNSGNPYDGSVLASFGEVIVITLNFRLGILGFLRPGVSDHTLSNFGLLDQIAALQWIKDNIRAFGGDENKVTLMGHDTGAACVNYLMVSPVSQGVTGLFHRAILMSGTALADWALTKNPMSYTVQVGNSLNCPTQETSEGMSNCLRRKRLSDLMAVKVGVPPFQTPFGPLIDGTVVPNEPAKLMTTLKHLFSRYELLYGMTEIESDDLLDGVSLAQGMLEEEKMKIIKDYIRAKYEQSKHPQTQFHSSSDHARRSELVMDDTCRLYASGSPAVGSLLAWIELSGYNILGVKNSKLERNKWNI
;
A
#
# COMPACT_ATOMS: atom_id res chain seq x y z
N MET A 1 -53.27 -6.03 55.39
CA MET A 1 -51.84 -5.83 55.72
C MET A 1 -51.01 -6.53 54.64
N ILE A 2 -50.46 -5.76 53.68
CA ILE A 2 -49.01 -5.49 53.47
C ILE A 2 -48.33 -6.68 52.73
N CYS A 3 -47.66 -6.60 51.57
CA CYS A 3 -47.32 -5.54 50.61
C CYS A 3 -46.79 -6.22 49.32
N LYS A 4 -47.16 -5.67 48.14
CA LYS A 4 -46.41 -5.48 46.85
C LYS A 4 -45.60 -6.66 46.24
N VAL A 5 -45.49 -6.85 44.92
CA VAL A 5 -44.99 -5.93 43.85
C VAL A 5 -45.30 -6.59 42.48
N HIS A 6 -45.80 -5.81 41.51
CA HIS A 6 -45.81 -6.12 40.07
C HIS A 6 -44.41 -6.38 39.52
N PHE A 7 -44.20 -7.34 38.61
CA PHE A 7 -43.22 -7.17 37.52
C PHE A 7 -43.44 -8.18 36.36
N VAL A 8 -43.62 -7.61 35.17
CA VAL A 8 -43.31 -8.13 33.81
C VAL A 8 -44.26 -9.15 33.15
N VAL A 9 -45.29 -8.60 32.51
CA VAL A 9 -45.74 -9.05 31.18
C VAL A 9 -45.09 -8.11 30.16
N VAL A 10 -43.86 -8.40 29.74
CA VAL A 10 -43.20 -7.85 28.54
C VAL A 10 -42.24 -8.92 28.03
N LEU A 11 -42.75 -9.92 27.34
CA LEU A 11 -41.93 -10.95 26.69
C LEU A 11 -42.51 -11.33 25.32
N VAL A 12 -42.94 -10.31 24.58
CA VAL A 12 -43.27 -10.39 23.15
C VAL A 12 -42.93 -9.02 22.55
N CYS A 13 -41.66 -8.78 22.21
CA CYS A 13 -41.15 -7.72 21.30
C CYS A 13 -39.61 -7.56 21.29
N PHE A 14 -38.82 -8.55 21.73
CA PHE A 14 -37.35 -8.49 21.70
C PHE A 14 -36.69 -9.53 20.78
N PHE A 15 -37.42 -10.02 19.78
CA PHE A 15 -36.83 -10.54 18.54
C PHE A 15 -37.14 -9.55 17.41
N GLY A 16 -36.80 -8.28 17.64
CA GLY A 16 -36.47 -7.43 16.51
C GLY A 16 -35.21 -8.02 15.89
N CYS A 17 -35.37 -8.66 14.74
CA CYS A 17 -34.29 -8.81 13.77
C CYS A 17 -33.55 -7.46 13.70
N VAL A 18 -32.44 -7.34 14.42
CA VAL A 18 -31.35 -6.51 13.94
C VAL A 18 -30.75 -7.32 12.80
N GLU A 19 -31.47 -7.35 11.68
CA GLU A 19 -30.81 -7.37 10.39
C GLU A 19 -29.84 -6.20 10.47
N LEU A 20 -28.55 -6.51 10.59
CA LEU A 20 -27.51 -5.63 10.09
C LEU A 20 -27.81 -5.47 8.61
N GLN A 21 -28.75 -4.57 8.29
CA GLN A 21 -29.04 -4.16 6.94
C GLN A 21 -27.72 -3.64 6.42
N GLU A 22 -27.09 -4.41 5.54
CA GLU A 22 -25.78 -4.07 5.03
C GLU A 22 -25.86 -2.65 4.49
N ARG A 23 -25.08 -1.78 5.11
CA ARG A 23 -25.00 -0.34 4.86
C ARG A 23 -24.25 -0.10 3.54
N ASN A 24 -24.70 -0.76 2.48
CA ASN A 24 -24.07 -0.79 1.18
C ASN A 24 -24.79 0.19 0.24
N TRP A 25 -24.03 0.76 -0.69
CA TRP A 25 -24.59 1.60 -1.75
C TRP A 25 -25.65 0.84 -2.54
N LYS A 26 -26.83 1.46 -2.70
CA LYS A 26 -27.95 0.82 -3.40
C LYS A 26 -27.73 0.94 -4.90
N VAL A 27 -27.69 -0.20 -5.59
CA VAL A 27 -27.69 -0.23 -7.06
C VAL A 27 -29.07 0.21 -7.55
N ILE A 28 -29.11 1.22 -8.41
CA ILE A 28 -30.37 1.78 -8.94
C ILE A 28 -30.55 1.54 -10.44
N SER A 29 -29.47 1.43 -11.21
CA SER A 29 -29.50 1.10 -12.63
C SER A 29 -28.12 0.63 -13.11
N LYS A 30 -28.04 0.21 -14.37
CA LYS A 30 -26.75 0.09 -15.07
C LYS A 30 -26.31 1.45 -15.63
N THR A 31 -25.03 1.59 -15.91
CA THR A 31 -24.50 2.78 -16.62
C THR A 31 -24.81 2.70 -18.11
N ARG A 32 -24.58 3.79 -18.83
CA ARG A 32 -24.40 3.70 -20.28
C ARG A 32 -23.16 2.86 -20.60
N THR A 33 -23.13 2.27 -21.80
CA THR A 33 -21.91 1.62 -22.30
C THR A 33 -20.84 2.67 -22.59
N ILE A 34 -19.67 2.52 -21.96
CA ILE A 34 -18.48 3.34 -22.19
C ILE A 34 -17.54 2.58 -23.13
N GLN A 35 -17.04 3.27 -24.16
CA GLN A 35 -16.02 2.73 -25.04
C GLN A 35 -14.64 3.01 -24.47
N THR A 36 -13.92 1.95 -24.07
CA THR A 36 -12.49 1.99 -23.75
C THR A 36 -11.68 1.60 -24.98
N ARG A 37 -10.35 1.72 -24.94
CA ARG A 37 -9.50 1.22 -26.02
C ARG A 37 -9.55 -0.30 -26.18
N GLN A 38 -9.84 -1.02 -25.09
CA GLN A 38 -9.90 -2.48 -25.07
C GLN A 38 -11.24 -3.02 -25.57
N GLY A 39 -12.31 -2.26 -25.38
CA GLY A 39 -13.66 -2.60 -25.79
C GLY A 39 -14.76 -1.90 -24.97
N PRO A 40 -16.04 -2.20 -25.26
CA PRO A 40 -17.20 -1.65 -24.55
C PRO A 40 -17.29 -2.16 -23.11
N VAL A 41 -17.66 -1.28 -22.17
CA VAL A 41 -17.80 -1.56 -20.73
C VAL A 41 -19.13 -1.01 -20.22
N GLU A 42 -19.81 -1.77 -19.36
CA GLU A 42 -21.01 -1.34 -18.64
C GLU A 42 -20.82 -1.60 -17.14
N GLY A 43 -21.10 -0.61 -16.31
CA GLY A 43 -21.01 -0.69 -14.85
C GLY A 43 -22.37 -0.49 -14.18
N LEU A 44 -22.33 -0.06 -12.93
CA LEU A 44 -23.50 0.18 -12.09
C LEU A 44 -23.65 1.67 -11.74
N VAL A 45 -24.87 2.15 -11.61
CA VAL A 45 -25.17 3.42 -10.96
C VAL A 45 -25.66 3.12 -9.56
N THR A 46 -25.02 3.74 -8.58
CA THR A 46 -25.30 3.50 -7.17
C THR A 46 -25.70 4.79 -6.44
N GLN A 47 -26.52 4.64 -5.40
CA GLN A 47 -27.00 5.73 -4.56
C GLN A 47 -26.61 5.49 -3.11
N SER A 48 -26.21 6.56 -2.42
CA SER A 48 -25.82 6.50 -1.00
C SER A 48 -27.02 6.12 -0.14
N PRO A 49 -26.89 5.12 0.76
CA PRO A 49 -27.95 4.75 1.69
C PRO A 49 -28.00 5.68 2.92
N PHE A 50 -26.97 6.54 3.10
CA PHE A 50 -26.80 7.37 4.29
C PHE A 50 -27.22 8.82 4.08
N ASN A 51 -27.10 9.32 2.86
CA ASN A 51 -27.31 10.72 2.57
C ASN A 51 -27.82 10.90 1.14
N ASN A 52 -29.10 11.23 1.01
CA ASN A 52 -29.74 11.48 -0.29
C ASN A 52 -29.23 12.75 -0.99
N LYS A 53 -28.40 13.57 -0.32
CA LYS A 53 -27.72 14.73 -0.91
C LYS A 53 -26.41 14.37 -1.61
N LEU A 54 -25.86 13.18 -1.36
CA LEU A 54 -24.73 12.68 -2.14
C LEU A 54 -25.24 12.37 -3.56
N ARG A 55 -24.51 12.90 -4.54
CA ARG A 55 -24.67 12.57 -5.96
C ARG A 55 -24.54 11.05 -6.15
N ASN A 56 -25.31 10.50 -7.09
CA ASN A 56 -25.13 9.11 -7.49
C ASN A 56 -23.72 8.88 -8.03
N VAL A 57 -23.25 7.63 -8.00
CA VAL A 57 -21.91 7.25 -8.44
C VAL A 57 -22.01 6.17 -9.52
N GLU A 58 -21.36 6.40 -10.66
CA GLU A 58 -21.09 5.38 -11.66
C GLU A 58 -19.89 4.54 -11.18
N VAL A 59 -20.11 3.25 -10.97
CA VAL A 59 -19.13 2.30 -10.43
C VAL A 59 -18.82 1.25 -11.48
N TYR A 60 -17.53 1.05 -11.75
CA TYR A 60 -17.01 0.03 -12.66
C TYR A 60 -16.00 -0.82 -11.89
N LEU A 61 -16.34 -2.08 -11.63
CA LEU A 61 -15.53 -2.98 -10.82
C LEU A 61 -14.86 -4.03 -11.70
N GLY A 62 -13.60 -4.36 -11.40
CA GLY A 62 -12.89 -5.45 -12.06
C GLY A 62 -12.51 -5.19 -13.52
N LEU A 63 -12.03 -3.99 -13.83
CA LEU A 63 -11.53 -3.67 -15.18
C LEU A 63 -10.08 -4.16 -15.34
N PRO A 64 -9.77 -5.04 -16.32
CA PRO A 64 -8.42 -5.54 -16.52
C PRO A 64 -7.54 -4.44 -17.13
N TYR A 65 -6.48 -4.05 -16.41
CA TYR A 65 -5.53 -3.05 -16.90
C TYR A 65 -4.26 -3.66 -17.51
N ALA A 66 -4.06 -4.97 -17.34
CA ALA A 66 -2.94 -5.72 -17.89
C ALA A 66 -3.34 -7.18 -18.20
N ALA A 67 -2.53 -7.88 -18.99
CA ALA A 67 -2.71 -9.31 -19.21
C ALA A 67 -2.45 -10.11 -17.92
N PRO A 68 -3.15 -11.24 -17.70
CA PRO A 68 -2.92 -12.09 -16.53
C PRO A 68 -1.44 -12.53 -16.40
N PRO A 69 -0.78 -12.32 -15.25
CA PRO A 69 0.63 -12.63 -15.05
C PRO A 69 0.88 -14.11 -14.70
N VAL A 70 0.19 -15.02 -15.41
CA VAL A 70 0.19 -16.47 -15.13
C VAL A 70 1.17 -17.23 -16.03
N GLY A 71 1.60 -18.41 -15.58
CA GLY A 71 2.43 -19.32 -16.37
C GLY A 71 3.76 -18.69 -16.80
N SER A 72 4.00 -18.57 -18.10
CA SER A 72 5.23 -17.94 -18.63
C SER A 72 5.32 -16.44 -18.34
N GLN A 73 4.19 -15.78 -18.03
CA GLN A 73 4.17 -14.36 -17.65
C GLN A 73 4.42 -14.14 -16.15
N ARG A 74 4.52 -15.22 -15.36
CA ARG A 74 4.97 -15.11 -13.98
C ARG A 74 6.41 -14.58 -13.95
N PHE A 75 6.67 -13.63 -13.06
CA PHE A 75 7.97 -12.94 -12.98
C PHE A 75 8.39 -12.29 -14.31
N MET A 76 7.43 -11.69 -15.01
CA MET A 76 7.66 -10.82 -16.17
C MET A 76 6.93 -9.48 -15.96
N PRO A 77 7.37 -8.40 -16.65
CA PRO A 77 6.59 -7.16 -16.72
C PRO A 77 5.15 -7.42 -17.16
N PRO A 78 4.17 -6.64 -16.68
CA PRO A 78 2.77 -6.80 -17.07
C PRO A 78 2.59 -6.68 -18.59
N GLY A 79 1.86 -7.63 -19.17
CA GLY A 79 1.53 -7.60 -20.60
C GLY A 79 0.43 -6.59 -20.91
N SER A 80 0.21 -6.32 -22.21
CA SER A 80 -0.84 -5.42 -22.66
C SER A 80 -2.23 -5.84 -22.17
N PRO A 81 -3.11 -4.89 -21.80
CA PRO A 81 -4.46 -5.21 -21.36
C PRO A 81 -5.23 -6.01 -22.45
N PRO A 82 -6.01 -7.04 -22.06
CA PRO A 82 -6.77 -7.85 -23.01
C PRO A 82 -7.82 -7.01 -23.75
N THR A 83 -8.17 -7.38 -24.98
CA THR A 83 -9.21 -6.72 -25.78
C THR A 83 -10.45 -7.60 -25.91
N TRP A 84 -11.62 -6.98 -26.04
CA TRP A 84 -12.90 -7.68 -26.15
C TRP A 84 -13.83 -6.98 -27.14
N LYS A 85 -14.68 -7.77 -27.81
CA LYS A 85 -15.67 -7.27 -28.78
C LYS A 85 -17.05 -7.05 -28.15
N THR A 86 -17.42 -7.86 -27.17
CA THR A 86 -18.70 -7.82 -26.46
C THR A 86 -18.60 -6.99 -25.20
N THR A 87 -19.67 -6.32 -24.79
CA THR A 87 -19.69 -5.47 -23.60
C THR A 87 -19.26 -6.23 -22.35
N LEU A 88 -18.18 -5.78 -21.72
CA LEU A 88 -17.72 -6.27 -20.43
C LEU A 88 -18.62 -5.72 -19.32
N GLN A 89 -19.15 -6.61 -18.48
CA GLN A 89 -19.93 -6.24 -17.29
C GLN A 89 -18.97 -6.01 -16.12
N ALA A 90 -18.81 -4.76 -15.72
CA ALA A 90 -17.92 -4.31 -14.65
C ALA A 90 -18.71 -4.08 -13.36
N ASP A 91 -19.38 -5.12 -12.87
CA ASP A 91 -20.36 -5.07 -11.78
C ASP A 91 -19.93 -5.86 -10.53
N ARG A 92 -18.74 -6.48 -10.54
CA ARG A 92 -18.22 -7.33 -9.46
C ARG A 92 -16.76 -7.02 -9.15
N LEU A 93 -16.41 -7.10 -7.87
CA LEU A 93 -15.02 -6.99 -7.45
C LEU A 93 -14.18 -8.13 -8.06
N PRO A 94 -12.97 -7.84 -8.55
CA PRO A 94 -12.07 -8.83 -9.11
C PRO A 94 -11.51 -9.74 -8.02
N ALA A 95 -10.94 -10.87 -8.41
CA ALA A 95 -10.08 -11.64 -7.53
C ALA A 95 -8.87 -10.78 -7.08
N VAL A 96 -8.45 -10.94 -5.83
CA VAL A 96 -7.27 -10.28 -5.28
C VAL A 96 -6.01 -11.11 -5.60
N CYS A 97 -4.85 -10.46 -5.56
CA CYS A 97 -3.60 -11.18 -5.78
C CYS A 97 -3.33 -12.19 -4.66
N PRO A 98 -2.64 -13.31 -4.96
CA PRO A 98 -2.32 -14.33 -3.97
C PRO A 98 -1.49 -13.74 -2.85
N GLN A 99 -1.90 -13.97 -1.60
CA GLN A 99 -1.33 -13.29 -0.44
C GLN A 99 -1.30 -14.16 0.80
N ARG A 100 -0.42 -13.80 1.74
CA ARG A 100 -0.38 -14.42 3.06
C ARG A 100 -1.00 -13.48 4.07
N LEU A 101 -2.25 -13.74 4.42
CA LEU A 101 -3.00 -12.92 5.36
C LEU A 101 -2.44 -13.04 6.79
N PRO A 102 -2.45 -11.95 7.57
CA PRO A 102 -2.06 -12.00 8.97
C PRO A 102 -3.03 -12.90 9.75
N GLN A 103 -2.50 -13.66 10.72
CA GLN A 103 -3.34 -14.49 11.58
C GLN A 103 -4.16 -13.61 12.53
N ILE A 104 -5.48 -13.83 12.55
CA ILE A 104 -6.38 -13.22 13.54
C ILE A 104 -6.40 -14.15 14.75
N GLY A 105 -5.71 -13.78 15.82
CA GLY A 105 -5.55 -14.63 17.00
C GLY A 105 -6.67 -14.52 18.03
N ARG A 106 -6.58 -15.41 19.04
CA ARG A 106 -7.32 -15.37 20.33
C ARG A 106 -6.36 -15.43 21.56
N ARG A 107 -5.05 -15.30 21.37
CA ARG A 107 -3.99 -15.49 22.38
C ARG A 107 -3.44 -14.16 22.93
N ARG A 108 -2.70 -14.20 24.04
CA ARG A 108 -2.10 -13.00 24.68
C ARG A 108 -1.11 -12.20 23.80
N GLN A 109 -0.57 -12.81 22.75
CA GLN A 109 0.31 -12.17 21.75
C GLN A 109 -0.47 -11.55 20.58
N ASP A 110 -1.80 -11.46 20.71
CA ASP A 110 -2.66 -10.90 19.68
C ASP A 110 -2.47 -9.39 19.54
N LYS A 111 -2.66 -8.94 18.31
CA LYS A 111 -2.87 -7.54 17.97
C LYS A 111 -3.96 -6.91 18.84
N SER A 112 -3.98 -5.58 18.92
CA SER A 112 -5.04 -4.83 19.61
C SER A 112 -6.45 -5.24 19.15
N ALA A 113 -7.45 -5.00 20.00
CA ALA A 113 -8.84 -5.35 19.68
C ALA A 113 -9.34 -4.57 18.44
N GLU A 114 -8.87 -3.33 18.31
CA GLU A 114 -9.07 -2.40 17.21
C GLU A 114 -8.47 -2.96 15.93
N ARG A 115 -7.20 -3.36 15.98
CA ARG A 115 -6.52 -3.96 14.83
C ARG A 115 -7.18 -5.25 14.38
N ASN A 116 -7.55 -6.12 15.33
CA ASN A 116 -8.32 -7.33 15.03
C ASN A 116 -9.70 -7.01 14.42
N ARG A 117 -10.35 -5.92 14.84
CA ARG A 117 -11.61 -5.46 14.25
C ARG A 117 -11.41 -4.95 12.82
N GLN A 118 -10.32 -4.23 12.55
CA GLN A 118 -9.95 -3.81 11.21
C GLN A 118 -9.69 -5.02 10.30
N LEU A 119 -8.86 -5.98 10.74
CA LEU A 119 -8.56 -7.20 9.97
C LEU A 119 -9.83 -8.00 9.64
N ARG A 120 -10.76 -8.13 10.60
CA ARG A 120 -12.06 -8.78 10.35
C ARG A 120 -12.92 -8.06 9.31
N ARG A 121 -12.80 -6.74 9.15
CA ARG A 121 -13.51 -5.97 8.12
C ARG A 121 -12.88 -6.13 6.74
N LEU A 122 -11.56 -6.25 6.66
CA LEU A 122 -10.84 -6.43 5.40
C LEU A 122 -11.02 -7.86 4.85
N LEU A 123 -11.01 -8.86 5.72
CA LEU A 123 -10.94 -10.28 5.35
C LEU A 123 -11.94 -10.72 4.26
N PRO A 124 -13.24 -10.36 4.30
CA PRO A 124 -14.19 -10.78 3.27
C PRO A 124 -13.79 -10.38 1.84
N PHE A 125 -13.11 -9.24 1.69
CA PHE A 125 -12.65 -8.72 0.40
C PHE A 125 -11.37 -9.37 -0.12
N LEU A 126 -10.66 -10.13 0.74
CA LEU A 126 -9.33 -10.67 0.46
C LEU A 126 -9.31 -12.19 0.25
N THR A 127 -10.45 -12.88 0.40
CA THR A 127 -10.51 -14.36 0.35
C THR A 127 -10.56 -14.95 -1.06
N ASN A 128 -11.05 -14.19 -2.04
CA ASN A 128 -11.11 -14.63 -3.44
C ASN A 128 -9.77 -14.33 -4.12
N GLU A 129 -8.78 -15.21 -3.92
CA GLU A 129 -7.42 -15.06 -4.46
C GLU A 129 -7.25 -15.73 -5.82
N ASN A 130 -6.59 -15.04 -6.77
CA ASN A 130 -6.18 -15.61 -8.06
C ASN A 130 -4.90 -14.93 -8.55
N GLU A 131 -4.04 -15.65 -9.27
CA GLU A 131 -2.86 -15.05 -9.90
C GLU A 131 -3.24 -14.10 -11.06
N ASP A 132 -4.39 -14.33 -11.70
CA ASP A 132 -5.05 -13.33 -12.52
C ASP A 132 -5.74 -12.30 -11.61
N CYS A 133 -5.00 -11.25 -11.24
CA CYS A 133 -5.45 -10.22 -10.30
C CYS A 133 -5.19 -8.78 -10.75
N LEU A 134 -4.73 -8.54 -11.99
CA LEU A 134 -4.34 -7.20 -12.47
C LEU A 134 -5.55 -6.38 -12.94
N TYR A 135 -6.37 -6.00 -11.96
CA TYR A 135 -7.63 -5.28 -12.16
C TYR A 135 -7.67 -3.98 -11.37
N LEU A 136 -8.47 -3.04 -11.86
CA LEU A 136 -8.80 -1.78 -11.18
C LEU A 136 -10.30 -1.55 -11.09
N ASN A 137 -10.71 -0.72 -10.15
CA ASN A 137 -12.08 -0.29 -9.91
C ASN A 137 -12.16 1.22 -10.08
N ILE A 138 -13.23 1.73 -10.69
CA ILE A 138 -13.46 3.16 -10.93
C ILE A 138 -14.76 3.58 -10.27
N TYR A 139 -14.70 4.65 -9.49
CA TYR A 139 -15.84 5.32 -8.86
C TYR A 139 -15.90 6.75 -9.39
N ALA A 140 -16.88 7.04 -10.23
CA ALA A 140 -17.04 8.33 -10.88
C ALA A 140 -18.34 9.01 -10.46
N PRO A 141 -18.37 10.34 -10.24
CA PRO A 141 -19.63 11.05 -10.02
C PRO A 141 -20.57 10.82 -11.20
N ALA A 142 -21.81 10.42 -10.95
CA ALA A 142 -22.78 10.18 -12.00
C ALA A 142 -23.05 11.47 -12.78
N ARG A 143 -23.09 11.34 -14.11
CA ARG A 143 -23.32 12.47 -15.00
C ARG A 143 -24.81 12.68 -15.21
N ASP A 144 -25.29 13.87 -14.88
CA ASP A 144 -26.68 14.26 -15.14
C ASP A 144 -26.92 14.49 -16.65
N ASN A 145 -25.89 14.95 -17.37
CA ASN A 145 -25.92 15.17 -18.82
C ASN A 145 -24.67 14.54 -19.47
N PRO A 146 -24.82 13.51 -20.33
CA PRO A 146 -23.71 12.90 -21.06
C PRO A 146 -22.94 13.85 -21.97
N MET A 147 -23.57 14.94 -22.43
CA MET A 147 -22.95 15.96 -23.30
C MET A 147 -22.17 17.03 -22.51
N ALA A 148 -22.22 17.01 -21.17
CA ALA A 148 -21.46 17.96 -20.37
C ALA A 148 -19.94 17.72 -20.52
N SER A 149 -19.20 18.79 -20.83
CA SER A 149 -17.75 18.77 -21.05
C SER A 149 -16.92 18.73 -19.76
N ARG A 150 -17.55 18.61 -18.59
CA ARG A 150 -16.85 18.63 -17.31
C ARG A 150 -15.93 17.41 -17.19
N LYS A 151 -14.64 17.66 -17.03
CA LYS A 151 -13.65 16.64 -16.69
C LYS A 151 -13.35 16.69 -15.19
N TYR A 152 -13.42 15.55 -14.53
CA TYR A 152 -13.17 15.40 -13.11
C TYR A 152 -11.69 15.11 -12.82
N PRO A 153 -11.08 15.70 -11.78
CA PRO A 153 -9.78 15.25 -11.29
C PRO A 153 -9.82 13.76 -10.91
N VAL A 154 -8.69 13.08 -11.01
CA VAL A 154 -8.59 11.63 -10.78
C VAL A 154 -7.66 11.37 -9.60
N ILE A 155 -8.16 10.64 -8.60
CA ILE A 155 -7.36 10.13 -7.48
C ILE A 155 -7.19 8.63 -7.67
N VAL A 156 -5.94 8.17 -7.73
CA VAL A 156 -5.59 6.75 -7.82
C VAL A 156 -5.02 6.33 -6.48
N PHE A 157 -5.73 5.42 -5.80
CA PHE A 157 -5.36 4.93 -4.49
C PHE A 157 -4.53 3.65 -4.59
N ILE A 158 -3.32 3.68 -4.05
CA ILE A 158 -2.43 2.53 -3.90
C ILE A 158 -2.53 2.05 -2.44
N HIS A 159 -3.05 0.84 -2.26
CA HIS A 159 -3.28 0.28 -0.94
C HIS A 159 -1.97 0.01 -0.18
N GLY A 160 -2.06 0.05 1.16
CA GLY A 160 -0.96 -0.22 2.08
C GLY A 160 -1.09 -1.53 2.84
N GLU A 161 -0.62 -1.52 4.09
CA GLU A 161 -0.52 -2.63 5.06
C GLU A 161 0.75 -3.47 4.92
N SER A 162 1.03 -3.93 3.71
CA SER A 162 2.20 -4.76 3.42
C SER A 162 2.43 -4.86 1.93
N PHE A 163 3.66 -5.10 1.52
CA PHE A 163 3.95 -5.56 0.16
C PHE A 163 3.51 -7.02 -0.08
N GLU A 164 3.11 -7.77 0.96
CA GLU A 164 2.76 -9.20 0.90
C GLU A 164 1.25 -9.51 0.97
N TRP A 165 0.41 -8.55 1.36
CA TRP A 165 -1.05 -8.75 1.48
C TRP A 165 -1.83 -7.45 1.35
N ASN A 166 -3.16 -7.54 1.37
CA ASN A 166 -4.17 -6.51 1.09
C ASN A 166 -4.52 -6.39 -0.41
N SER A 167 -5.43 -5.48 -0.76
CA SER A 167 -5.84 -5.21 -2.14
C SER A 167 -6.55 -3.84 -2.24
N GLY A 168 -6.88 -3.39 -3.44
CA GLY A 168 -7.71 -2.20 -3.66
C GLY A 168 -9.20 -2.42 -3.37
N ASN A 169 -9.66 -3.67 -3.28
CA ASN A 169 -11.08 -4.03 -3.15
C ASN A 169 -11.78 -3.53 -1.86
N PRO A 170 -11.16 -3.52 -0.67
CA PRO A 170 -11.81 -3.08 0.56
C PRO A 170 -12.11 -1.56 0.62
N TYR A 171 -11.56 -0.79 -0.33
CA TYR A 171 -11.60 0.66 -0.30
C TYR A 171 -12.68 1.19 -1.25
N ASP A 172 -13.88 1.44 -0.72
CA ASP A 172 -14.99 2.02 -1.49
C ASP A 172 -14.75 3.52 -1.75
N GLY A 173 -14.54 3.88 -3.02
CA GLY A 173 -14.32 5.25 -3.46
C GLY A 173 -15.58 6.11 -3.57
N SER A 174 -16.78 5.56 -3.41
CA SER A 174 -18.05 6.20 -3.77
C SER A 174 -18.33 7.48 -2.97
N VAL A 175 -18.02 7.50 -1.66
CA VAL A 175 -18.23 8.69 -0.83
C VAL A 175 -17.31 9.83 -1.28
N LEU A 176 -16.02 9.54 -1.48
CA LEU A 176 -15.05 10.53 -1.92
C LEU A 176 -15.35 11.01 -3.34
N ALA A 177 -15.77 10.11 -4.23
CA ALA A 177 -16.16 10.45 -5.58
C ALA A 177 -17.37 11.40 -5.59
N SER A 178 -18.43 11.05 -4.85
CA SER A 178 -19.64 11.87 -4.78
C SER A 178 -19.40 13.21 -4.08
N PHE A 179 -18.73 13.23 -2.94
CA PHE A 179 -18.57 14.45 -2.12
C PHE A 179 -17.51 15.38 -2.69
N GLY A 180 -16.37 14.83 -3.11
CA GLY A 180 -15.26 15.61 -3.66
C GLY A 180 -15.45 15.98 -5.12
N GLU A 181 -16.45 15.43 -5.81
CA GLU A 181 -16.62 15.52 -7.26
C GLU A 181 -15.30 15.19 -7.99
N VAL A 182 -14.73 14.02 -7.67
CA VAL A 182 -13.51 13.47 -8.25
C VAL A 182 -13.75 12.04 -8.70
N ILE A 183 -12.97 11.54 -9.66
CA ILE A 183 -12.94 10.10 -9.93
C ILE A 183 -11.96 9.46 -8.96
N VAL A 184 -12.38 8.40 -8.29
CA VAL A 184 -11.52 7.58 -7.43
C VAL A 184 -11.27 6.25 -8.11
N ILE A 185 -10.02 5.83 -8.15
CA ILE A 185 -9.60 4.55 -8.72
C ILE A 185 -8.88 3.77 -7.64
N THR A 186 -9.27 2.52 -7.43
CA THR A 186 -8.50 1.55 -6.62
C THR A 186 -7.98 0.46 -7.52
N LEU A 187 -6.84 -0.14 -7.21
CA LEU A 187 -6.23 -1.16 -8.06
C LEU A 187 -5.55 -2.25 -7.24
N ASN A 188 -5.45 -3.42 -7.86
CA ASN A 188 -4.67 -4.55 -7.36
C ASN A 188 -3.36 -4.64 -8.14
N PHE A 189 -2.26 -4.98 -7.48
CA PHE A 189 -0.95 -5.21 -8.08
C PHE A 189 -0.31 -6.45 -7.45
N ARG A 190 0.63 -7.12 -8.13
CA ARG A 190 1.26 -8.34 -7.58
C ARG A 190 1.95 -8.06 -6.25
N LEU A 191 1.80 -9.01 -5.31
CA LEU A 191 2.29 -8.93 -3.94
C LEU A 191 3.33 -10.02 -3.66
N GLY A 192 4.09 -9.82 -2.57
CA GLY A 192 5.02 -10.78 -2.00
C GLY A 192 5.98 -11.39 -3.02
N ILE A 193 6.10 -12.71 -3.02
CA ILE A 193 6.97 -13.44 -3.94
C ILE A 193 6.65 -13.10 -5.40
N LEU A 194 5.37 -13.04 -5.78
CA LEU A 194 4.97 -12.81 -7.17
C LEU A 194 5.24 -11.38 -7.65
N GLY A 195 5.20 -10.40 -6.73
CA GLY A 195 5.38 -8.98 -7.03
C GLY A 195 6.81 -8.47 -6.89
N PHE A 196 7.58 -9.03 -5.96
CA PHE A 196 8.82 -8.39 -5.50
C PHE A 196 10.02 -9.33 -5.37
N LEU A 197 9.86 -10.64 -5.59
CA LEU A 197 11.01 -11.53 -5.70
C LEU A 197 11.84 -11.15 -6.95
N ARG A 198 13.16 -11.07 -6.80
CA ARG A 198 14.08 -11.10 -7.94
C ARG A 198 14.30 -12.57 -8.34
N PRO A 199 13.75 -13.08 -9.46
CA PRO A 199 13.72 -14.50 -9.78
C PRO A 199 15.08 -15.03 -10.33
N GLY A 200 16.21 -14.49 -9.86
CA GLY A 200 17.51 -14.78 -10.41
C GLY A 200 18.64 -14.19 -9.59
N VAL A 201 19.84 -14.69 -9.87
CA VAL A 201 21.05 -14.41 -9.09
C VAL A 201 21.80 -13.16 -9.57
N SER A 202 21.65 -12.81 -10.84
CA SER A 202 22.19 -11.58 -11.45
C SER A 202 21.41 -10.34 -11.03
N ASP A 203 22.12 -9.23 -10.84
CA ASP A 203 21.55 -7.92 -10.55
C ASP A 203 20.75 -7.33 -11.73
N HIS A 204 20.94 -7.83 -12.95
CA HIS A 204 20.16 -7.44 -14.13
C HIS A 204 18.87 -8.24 -14.29
N THR A 205 18.59 -9.17 -13.39
CA THR A 205 17.34 -9.93 -13.43
C THR A 205 16.17 -8.98 -13.17
N LEU A 206 15.17 -8.99 -14.07
CA LEU A 206 13.97 -8.17 -13.93
C LEU A 206 13.28 -8.41 -12.58
N SER A 207 12.79 -7.34 -11.98
CA SER A 207 12.16 -7.34 -10.65
C SER A 207 11.15 -6.20 -10.52
N ASN A 208 10.71 -5.89 -9.29
CA ASN A 208 9.76 -4.81 -9.01
C ASN A 208 8.46 -4.94 -9.83
N PHE A 209 8.00 -6.17 -10.05
CA PHE A 209 6.81 -6.47 -10.84
C PHE A 209 5.57 -5.77 -10.30
N GLY A 210 5.41 -5.67 -8.98
CA GLY A 210 4.32 -4.91 -8.35
C GLY A 210 4.36 -3.41 -8.67
N LEU A 211 5.54 -2.78 -8.77
CA LEU A 211 5.66 -1.39 -9.22
C LEU A 211 5.40 -1.25 -10.72
N LEU A 212 5.85 -2.21 -11.52
CA LEU A 212 5.57 -2.25 -12.96
C LEU A 212 4.06 -2.40 -13.23
N ASP A 213 3.35 -3.18 -12.42
CA ASP A 213 1.89 -3.31 -12.46
C ASP A 213 1.20 -1.97 -12.20
N GLN A 214 1.65 -1.25 -11.18
CA GLN A 214 1.14 0.10 -10.88
C GLN A 214 1.40 1.06 -12.05
N ILE A 215 2.58 1.01 -12.68
CA ILE A 215 2.90 1.80 -13.88
C ILE A 215 1.97 1.43 -15.04
N ALA A 216 1.70 0.14 -15.26
CA ALA A 216 0.78 -0.32 -16.31
C ALA A 216 -0.66 0.16 -16.05
N ALA A 217 -1.13 0.13 -14.80
CA ALA A 217 -2.42 0.69 -14.42
C ALA A 217 -2.49 2.20 -14.71
N LEU A 218 -1.45 2.96 -14.38
CA LEU A 218 -1.38 4.39 -14.69
C LEU A 218 -1.38 4.68 -16.18
N GLN A 219 -0.69 3.86 -16.97
CA GLN A 219 -0.75 3.94 -18.44
C GLN A 219 -2.17 3.66 -18.95
N TRP A 220 -2.84 2.63 -18.43
CA TRP A 220 -4.23 2.34 -18.78
C TRP A 220 -5.16 3.50 -18.43
N ILE A 221 -4.98 4.13 -17.26
CA ILE A 221 -5.75 5.29 -16.81
C ILE A 221 -5.55 6.46 -17.77
N LYS A 222 -4.30 6.79 -18.10
CA LYS A 222 -3.98 7.85 -19.07
C LYS A 222 -4.67 7.62 -20.42
N ASP A 223 -4.77 6.37 -20.84
CA ASP A 223 -5.33 6.00 -22.13
C ASP A 223 -6.86 5.97 -22.17
N ASN A 224 -7.53 5.76 -21.04
CA ASN A 224 -8.96 5.46 -20.97
C ASN A 224 -9.80 6.43 -20.10
N ILE A 225 -9.20 7.14 -19.14
CA ILE A 225 -9.99 7.81 -18.08
C ILE A 225 -10.90 8.94 -18.61
N ARG A 226 -10.56 9.51 -19.77
CA ARG A 226 -11.41 10.46 -20.50
C ARG A 226 -12.81 9.92 -20.78
N ALA A 227 -12.92 8.64 -21.12
CA ALA A 227 -14.21 8.00 -21.42
C ALA A 227 -15.13 7.96 -20.19
N PHE A 228 -14.53 7.76 -19.02
CA PHE A 228 -15.19 7.82 -17.70
C PHE A 228 -15.41 9.26 -17.21
N GLY A 229 -14.79 10.25 -17.86
CA GLY A 229 -15.01 11.68 -17.59
C GLY A 229 -13.92 12.29 -16.73
N GLY A 230 -12.80 11.60 -16.59
CA GLY A 230 -11.64 12.13 -15.89
C GLY A 230 -10.82 13.05 -16.77
N ASP A 231 -10.07 13.93 -16.10
CA ASP A 231 -8.98 14.70 -16.68
C ASP A 231 -7.66 13.96 -16.46
N GLU A 232 -7.16 13.36 -17.54
CA GLU A 232 -5.86 12.69 -17.60
C GLU A 232 -4.67 13.59 -17.21
N ASN A 233 -4.83 14.93 -17.23
CA ASN A 233 -3.79 15.88 -16.82
C ASN A 233 -3.91 16.29 -15.35
N LYS A 234 -4.90 15.74 -14.62
CA LYS A 234 -5.12 16.00 -13.18
C LYS A 234 -5.23 14.70 -12.41
N VAL A 235 -4.26 13.82 -12.64
CA VAL A 235 -4.11 12.55 -11.91
C VAL A 235 -3.25 12.77 -10.66
N THR A 236 -3.81 12.44 -9.51
CA THR A 236 -3.17 12.45 -8.18
C THR A 236 -3.00 11.02 -7.71
N LEU A 237 -1.78 10.61 -7.34
CA LEU A 237 -1.58 9.35 -6.63
C LEU A 237 -1.75 9.56 -5.13
N MET A 238 -2.48 8.67 -4.49
CA MET A 238 -2.66 8.64 -3.04
C MET A 238 -2.25 7.27 -2.55
N GLY A 239 -1.37 7.21 -1.55
CA GLY A 239 -0.96 5.95 -0.95
C GLY A 239 -0.99 6.03 0.57
N HIS A 240 -1.25 4.90 1.20
CA HIS A 240 -1.14 4.71 2.64
C HIS A 240 -0.04 3.70 2.95
N ASP A 241 0.81 3.97 3.95
CA ASP A 241 1.83 3.03 4.45
C ASP A 241 2.73 2.48 3.32
N THR A 242 2.80 1.17 3.08
CA THR A 242 3.54 0.56 1.96
C THR A 242 3.08 1.06 0.58
N GLY A 243 1.81 1.44 0.44
CA GLY A 243 1.27 2.12 -0.74
C GLY A 243 1.80 3.54 -0.89
N ALA A 244 2.01 4.28 0.21
CA ALA A 244 2.67 5.59 0.18
C ALA A 244 4.15 5.45 -0.23
N ALA A 245 4.84 4.42 0.26
CA ALA A 245 6.19 4.09 -0.21
C ALA A 245 6.21 3.80 -1.72
N CYS A 246 5.24 3.02 -2.24
CA CYS A 246 5.09 2.80 -3.68
C CYS A 246 4.91 4.10 -4.46
N VAL A 247 3.98 4.98 -4.05
CA VAL A 247 3.79 6.29 -4.68
C VAL A 247 5.09 7.09 -4.67
N ASN A 248 5.84 7.06 -3.56
CA ASN A 248 7.12 7.73 -3.47
C ASN A 248 8.18 7.15 -4.43
N TYR A 249 8.23 5.82 -4.62
CA TYR A 249 9.07 5.19 -5.66
C TYR A 249 8.64 5.60 -7.07
N LEU A 250 7.34 5.66 -7.33
CA LEU A 250 6.81 6.12 -8.63
C LEU A 250 7.11 7.60 -8.89
N MET A 251 7.28 8.44 -7.86
CA MET A 251 7.72 9.83 -8.06
C MET A 251 9.17 9.91 -8.54
N VAL A 252 10.03 8.95 -8.19
CA VAL A 252 11.46 8.96 -8.55
C VAL A 252 11.83 8.08 -9.72
N SER A 253 10.91 7.23 -10.14
CA SER A 253 11.17 6.28 -11.22
C SER A 253 11.26 7.00 -12.56
N PRO A 254 12.36 6.83 -13.33
CA PRO A 254 12.43 7.37 -14.68
C PRO A 254 11.31 6.81 -15.58
N VAL A 255 10.88 5.57 -15.33
CA VAL A 255 9.87 4.86 -16.13
C VAL A 255 8.49 5.50 -16.01
N SER A 256 8.08 5.89 -14.80
CA SER A 256 6.78 6.55 -14.56
C SER A 256 6.76 8.00 -15.06
N GLN A 257 7.93 8.63 -15.15
CA GLN A 257 8.05 10.02 -15.59
C GLN A 257 7.97 10.15 -17.11
N GLY A 258 8.55 9.21 -17.87
CA GLY A 258 8.49 9.21 -19.34
C GLY A 258 8.69 10.60 -19.97
N VAL A 259 8.05 10.85 -21.13
CA VAL A 259 8.11 12.17 -21.81
C VAL A 259 7.07 13.15 -21.24
N THR A 260 5.89 12.67 -20.84
CA THR A 260 4.76 13.54 -20.42
C THR A 260 4.29 13.31 -18.98
N GLY A 261 4.91 12.39 -18.23
CA GLY A 261 4.38 11.91 -16.94
C GLY A 261 3.15 11.02 -17.08
N LEU A 262 2.94 10.20 -16.04
CA LEU A 262 1.72 9.41 -15.83
C LEU A 262 0.79 10.00 -14.75
N PHE A 263 1.31 10.91 -13.91
CA PHE A 263 0.57 11.59 -12.85
C PHE A 263 1.22 12.94 -12.50
N HIS A 264 0.53 13.75 -11.71
CA HIS A 264 0.85 15.18 -11.53
C HIS A 264 0.97 15.61 -10.07
N ARG A 265 0.32 14.88 -9.14
CA ARG A 265 0.32 15.17 -7.70
C ARG A 265 0.47 13.88 -6.90
N ALA A 266 0.94 14.01 -5.67
CA ALA A 266 1.08 12.89 -4.76
C ALA A 266 0.55 13.21 -3.36
N ILE A 267 -0.07 12.22 -2.74
CA ILE A 267 -0.52 12.22 -1.35
C ILE A 267 0.12 11.01 -0.65
N LEU A 268 1.00 11.26 0.32
CA LEU A 268 1.73 10.22 1.07
C LEU A 268 1.22 10.17 2.51
N MET A 269 0.45 9.15 2.84
CA MET A 269 -0.11 8.97 4.18
C MET A 269 0.71 7.92 4.93
N SER A 270 1.43 8.33 5.97
CA SER A 270 2.10 7.42 6.92
C SER A 270 3.10 6.45 6.27
N GLY A 271 3.79 6.85 5.20
CA GLY A 271 4.82 6.03 4.57
C GLY A 271 5.67 6.77 3.53
N THR A 272 6.92 6.35 3.37
CA THR A 272 7.90 6.95 2.44
C THR A 272 8.87 5.91 1.90
N ALA A 273 9.53 6.21 0.78
CA ALA A 273 10.61 5.37 0.23
C ALA A 273 11.90 5.40 1.08
N LEU A 274 11.96 6.24 2.12
CA LEU A 274 13.08 6.34 3.07
C LEU A 274 12.89 5.47 4.30
N ALA A 275 11.70 4.90 4.52
CA ALA A 275 11.46 4.03 5.64
C ALA A 275 12.28 2.73 5.51
N ASP A 276 12.71 2.17 6.64
CA ASP A 276 13.60 1.00 6.64
C ASP A 276 12.98 -0.25 6.04
N TRP A 277 11.67 -0.40 6.23
CA TRP A 277 10.87 -1.47 5.68
C TRP A 277 10.51 -1.25 4.20
N ALA A 278 10.75 -0.06 3.63
CA ALA A 278 10.30 0.27 2.28
C ALA A 278 11.15 -0.38 1.18
N LEU A 279 12.43 -0.66 1.46
CA LEU A 279 13.38 -1.21 0.49
C LEU A 279 13.95 -2.56 0.96
N THR A 280 13.87 -3.58 0.10
CA THR A 280 14.52 -4.87 0.32
C THR A 280 16.03 -4.73 0.14
N LYS A 281 16.80 -4.91 1.23
CA LYS A 281 18.27 -4.71 1.23
C LYS A 281 19.06 -5.92 0.71
N ASN A 282 18.57 -7.14 0.97
CA ASN A 282 19.25 -8.41 0.63
C ASN A 282 18.41 -9.32 -0.28
N PRO A 283 17.96 -8.85 -1.46
CA PRO A 283 17.05 -9.62 -2.32
C PRO A 283 17.63 -10.97 -2.78
N MET A 284 18.96 -11.05 -2.95
CA MET A 284 19.65 -12.29 -3.33
C MET A 284 19.52 -13.38 -2.25
N SER A 285 19.67 -13.03 -0.97
CA SER A 285 19.52 -13.98 0.13
C SER A 285 18.12 -14.58 0.16
N TYR A 286 17.09 -13.75 0.03
CA TYR A 286 15.71 -14.22 -0.03
C TYR A 286 15.44 -15.07 -1.27
N THR A 287 16.01 -14.71 -2.42
CA THR A 287 15.92 -15.49 -3.66
C THR A 287 16.51 -16.89 -3.50
N VAL A 288 17.68 -17.01 -2.87
CA VAL A 288 18.32 -18.30 -2.59
C VAL A 288 17.50 -19.12 -1.60
N GLN A 289 16.95 -18.51 -0.55
CA GLN A 289 16.07 -19.21 0.40
C GLN A 289 14.79 -19.75 -0.26
N VAL A 290 14.16 -18.96 -1.14
CA VAL A 290 13.00 -19.39 -1.92
C VAL A 290 13.39 -20.52 -2.89
N GLY A 291 14.50 -20.35 -3.60
CA GLY A 291 15.02 -21.36 -4.53
C GLY A 291 15.30 -22.69 -3.84
N ASN A 292 15.99 -22.68 -2.71
CA ASN A 292 16.28 -23.88 -1.91
C ASN A 292 14.99 -24.52 -1.38
N SER A 293 14.05 -23.73 -0.86
CA SER A 293 12.77 -24.25 -0.35
C SER A 293 11.94 -24.96 -1.42
N LEU A 294 12.10 -24.56 -2.68
CA LEU A 294 11.35 -25.09 -3.81
C LEU A 294 12.17 -26.06 -4.67
N ASN A 295 13.39 -26.41 -4.30
CA ASN A 295 14.31 -27.21 -5.11
C ASN A 295 14.50 -26.63 -6.52
N CYS A 296 14.78 -25.32 -6.60
CA CYS A 296 15.20 -24.63 -7.82
C CYS A 296 16.71 -24.38 -7.82
N PRO A 297 17.35 -24.34 -9.00
CA PRO A 297 18.80 -24.27 -9.09
C PRO A 297 19.32 -22.89 -8.66
N THR A 298 19.93 -22.82 -7.47
CA THR A 298 20.47 -21.58 -6.87
C THR A 298 21.90 -21.25 -7.28
N GLN A 299 22.63 -22.22 -7.82
CA GLN A 299 24.04 -22.09 -8.24
C GLN A 299 24.21 -22.04 -9.77
N GLU A 300 23.11 -22.08 -10.53
CA GLU A 300 23.12 -22.02 -11.99
C GLU A 300 22.84 -20.59 -12.50
N THR A 301 22.45 -20.46 -13.76
CA THR A 301 22.11 -19.17 -14.38
C THR A 301 20.80 -18.59 -13.82
N SER A 302 20.66 -17.26 -13.84
CA SER A 302 19.40 -16.57 -13.52
C SER A 302 18.20 -17.12 -14.30
N GLU A 303 18.42 -17.53 -15.56
CA GLU A 303 17.38 -18.09 -16.41
C GLU A 303 16.89 -19.45 -15.90
N GLY A 304 17.80 -20.34 -15.50
CA GLY A 304 17.44 -21.64 -14.90
C GLY A 304 16.60 -21.48 -13.64
N MET A 305 17.00 -20.56 -12.74
CA MET A 305 16.25 -20.21 -11.54
C MET A 305 14.85 -19.68 -11.88
N SER A 306 14.76 -18.67 -12.75
CA SER A 306 13.49 -18.07 -13.17
C SER A 306 12.54 -19.11 -13.77
N ASN A 307 13.05 -19.94 -14.69
CA ASN A 307 12.25 -20.97 -15.36
C ASN A 307 11.76 -22.04 -14.39
N CYS A 308 12.56 -22.42 -13.40
CA CYS A 308 12.13 -23.33 -12.36
C CYS A 308 10.99 -22.71 -11.52
N LEU A 309 11.15 -21.47 -11.04
CA LEU A 309 10.15 -20.78 -10.22
C LEU A 309 8.82 -20.59 -10.98
N ARG A 310 8.86 -20.27 -12.27
CA ARG A 310 7.65 -20.17 -13.12
C ARG A 310 6.84 -21.47 -13.19
N ARG A 311 7.51 -22.62 -13.14
CA ARG A 311 6.86 -23.95 -13.21
C ARG A 311 6.31 -24.44 -11.87
N LYS A 312 6.62 -23.78 -10.75
CA LYS A 312 6.09 -24.18 -9.44
C LYS A 312 4.60 -23.91 -9.35
N ARG A 313 3.88 -24.70 -8.56
CA ARG A 313 2.47 -24.43 -8.28
C ARG A 313 2.37 -23.17 -7.44
N LEU A 314 1.29 -22.42 -7.63
CA LEU A 314 1.02 -21.22 -6.86
C LEU A 314 1.01 -21.51 -5.35
N SER A 315 0.36 -22.61 -4.93
CA SER A 315 0.34 -23.06 -3.54
C SER A 315 1.74 -23.27 -2.95
N ASP A 316 2.66 -23.82 -3.75
CA ASP A 316 4.01 -24.14 -3.30
C ASP A 316 4.80 -22.83 -3.08
N LEU A 317 4.64 -21.85 -3.98
CA LEU A 317 5.23 -20.51 -3.84
C LEU A 317 4.70 -19.79 -2.60
N MET A 318 3.38 -19.78 -2.39
CA MET A 318 2.76 -19.09 -1.25
C MET A 318 3.06 -19.73 0.10
N ALA A 319 3.43 -21.03 0.11
CA ALA A 319 3.81 -21.75 1.32
C ALA A 319 5.25 -21.49 1.77
N VAL A 320 6.09 -20.86 0.95
CA VAL A 320 7.51 -20.62 1.28
C VAL A 320 7.63 -19.69 2.49
N LYS A 321 8.49 -20.08 3.43
CA LYS A 321 8.88 -19.26 4.57
C LYS A 321 10.35 -18.88 4.43
N VAL A 322 10.64 -17.60 4.53
CA VAL A 322 12.01 -17.07 4.55
C VAL A 322 12.33 -16.54 5.94
N GLY A 323 13.60 -16.68 6.34
CA GLY A 323 14.11 -16.07 7.56
C GLY A 323 14.31 -14.57 7.34
N VAL A 324 13.54 -13.76 8.05
CA VAL A 324 13.55 -12.29 7.94
C VAL A 324 14.06 -11.69 9.25
N PRO A 325 15.12 -10.87 9.23
CA PRO A 325 15.51 -10.09 10.39
C PRO A 325 14.37 -9.13 10.82
N PRO A 326 14.28 -8.78 12.12
CA PRO A 326 13.31 -7.79 12.58
C PRO A 326 13.40 -6.47 11.79
N PHE A 327 12.26 -5.82 11.58
CA PHE A 327 12.13 -4.52 10.89
C PHE A 327 12.56 -4.50 9.41
N GLN A 328 12.78 -5.66 8.79
CA GLN A 328 13.06 -5.77 7.37
C GLN A 328 11.87 -6.37 6.61
N THR A 329 11.78 -6.04 5.33
CA THR A 329 10.80 -6.61 4.41
C THR A 329 11.52 -7.57 3.46
N PRO A 330 11.11 -8.85 3.37
CA PRO A 330 11.75 -9.81 2.47
C PRO A 330 11.38 -9.60 1.01
N PHE A 331 10.12 -9.21 0.76
CA PHE A 331 9.53 -9.06 -0.56
C PHE A 331 8.89 -7.69 -0.67
N GLY A 332 9.69 -6.70 -1.00
CA GLY A 332 9.26 -5.34 -1.33
C GLY A 332 10.13 -4.73 -2.42
N PRO A 333 9.94 -3.44 -2.75
CA PRO A 333 10.76 -2.73 -3.73
C PRO A 333 12.26 -2.92 -3.51
N LEU A 334 13.02 -3.05 -4.59
CA LEU A 334 14.48 -3.19 -4.57
C LEU A 334 15.13 -2.31 -5.64
N ILE A 335 16.44 -2.05 -5.51
CA ILE A 335 17.19 -1.26 -6.50
C ILE A 335 17.50 -2.16 -7.70
N ASP A 336 16.83 -1.90 -8.83
CA ASP A 336 16.96 -2.68 -10.07
C ASP A 336 17.63 -1.90 -11.20
N GLY A 337 18.06 -0.66 -10.94
CA GLY A 337 18.68 0.21 -11.93
C GLY A 337 17.71 0.76 -12.99
N THR A 338 16.43 0.34 -12.98
CA THR A 338 15.45 0.67 -14.01
C THR A 338 14.24 1.39 -13.41
N VAL A 339 13.43 0.70 -12.61
CA VAL A 339 12.27 1.29 -11.93
C VAL A 339 12.73 2.09 -10.72
N VAL A 340 13.63 1.50 -9.92
CA VAL A 340 14.28 2.15 -8.77
C VAL A 340 15.77 2.23 -9.08
N PRO A 341 16.24 3.35 -9.66
CA PRO A 341 17.58 3.43 -10.24
C PRO A 341 18.71 3.46 -9.19
N ASN A 342 18.43 3.95 -7.98
CA ASN A 342 19.41 4.04 -6.90
C ASN A 342 18.68 4.12 -5.54
N GLU A 343 19.44 4.23 -4.45
CA GLU A 343 18.90 4.47 -3.12
C GLU A 343 18.06 5.76 -3.09
N PRO A 344 16.83 5.72 -2.54
CA PRO A 344 15.94 6.89 -2.54
C PRO A 344 16.54 8.14 -1.91
N ALA A 345 17.33 8.01 -0.84
CA ALA A 345 18.03 9.13 -0.21
C ALA A 345 19.02 9.81 -1.17
N LYS A 346 19.73 9.02 -2.00
CA LYS A 346 20.63 9.54 -3.04
C LYS A 346 19.84 10.17 -4.19
N LEU A 347 18.75 9.55 -4.63
CA LEU A 347 17.90 10.10 -5.70
C LEU A 347 17.27 11.43 -5.28
N MET A 348 16.74 11.53 -4.06
CA MET A 348 16.15 12.75 -3.53
C MET A 348 17.14 13.92 -3.44
N THR A 349 18.42 13.63 -3.15
CA THR A 349 19.46 14.65 -3.03
C THR A 349 20.09 15.04 -4.37
N THR A 350 20.27 14.08 -5.28
CA THR A 350 20.91 14.29 -6.60
C THR A 350 19.92 14.74 -7.68
N LEU A 351 18.70 14.22 -7.69
CA LEU A 351 17.69 14.46 -8.71
C LEU A 351 16.54 15.31 -8.15
N LYS A 352 16.87 16.43 -7.50
CA LYS A 352 15.89 17.34 -6.87
C LYS A 352 14.76 17.77 -7.82
N HIS A 353 15.09 17.98 -9.10
CA HIS A 353 14.15 18.39 -10.14
C HIS A 353 13.05 17.34 -10.41
N LEU A 354 13.37 16.05 -10.24
CA LEU A 354 12.39 14.98 -10.41
C LEU A 354 11.35 14.97 -9.29
N PHE A 355 11.74 15.37 -8.08
CA PHE A 355 10.83 15.47 -6.94
C PHE A 355 10.03 16.76 -6.94
N SER A 356 10.68 17.90 -7.20
CA SER A 356 10.07 19.23 -7.07
C SER A 356 8.96 19.50 -8.09
N ARG A 357 8.80 18.65 -9.11
CA ARG A 357 7.75 18.77 -10.12
C ARG A 357 6.35 18.42 -9.60
N TYR A 358 6.26 17.70 -8.49
CA TYR A 358 4.98 17.22 -7.95
C TYR A 358 4.50 18.14 -6.84
N GLU A 359 3.21 18.52 -6.88
CA GLU A 359 2.53 19.04 -5.71
C GLU A 359 2.33 17.86 -4.73
N LEU A 360 2.94 17.97 -3.55
CA LEU A 360 3.04 16.89 -2.58
C LEU A 360 2.31 17.27 -1.29
N LEU A 361 1.34 16.46 -0.89
CA LEU A 361 0.79 16.45 0.46
C LEU A 361 1.29 15.19 1.17
N TYR A 362 1.82 15.33 2.38
CA TYR A 362 2.24 14.18 3.18
C TYR A 362 1.91 14.42 4.64
N GLY A 363 1.74 13.33 5.38
CA GLY A 363 1.40 13.41 6.80
C GLY A 363 1.62 12.08 7.50
N MET A 364 1.67 12.17 8.82
CA MET A 364 1.78 11.07 9.75
C MET A 364 0.74 11.23 10.86
N THR A 365 0.40 10.14 11.51
CA THR A 365 -0.48 10.14 12.69
C THR A 365 0.34 10.31 13.98
N GLU A 366 -0.32 10.69 15.07
CA GLU A 366 0.34 10.88 16.38
C GLU A 366 0.96 9.56 16.90
N ILE A 367 0.33 8.43 16.57
CA ILE A 367 0.71 7.09 17.08
C ILE A 367 0.75 6.10 15.91
N GLU A 368 1.80 6.17 15.09
CA GLU A 368 1.97 5.27 13.92
C GLU A 368 2.27 3.82 14.31
N SER A 369 2.98 3.62 15.42
CA SER A 369 3.49 2.32 15.85
C SER A 369 2.49 1.53 16.71
N ASP A 370 1.22 1.93 16.76
CA ASP A 370 0.16 1.19 17.47
C ASP A 370 0.14 -0.29 17.04
N ASP A 371 0.33 -0.53 15.74
CA ASP A 371 0.36 -1.86 15.14
C ASP A 371 1.57 -2.72 15.53
N LEU A 372 2.64 -2.14 16.09
CA LEU A 372 3.82 -2.88 16.57
C LEU A 372 3.62 -3.42 18.00
N LEU A 373 2.66 -2.87 18.74
CA LEU A 373 2.42 -3.19 20.13
C LEU A 373 1.32 -4.25 20.26
N ASP A 374 1.47 -5.15 21.24
CA ASP A 374 0.38 -6.06 21.59
C ASP A 374 -0.70 -5.34 22.42
N GLY A 375 -1.88 -5.96 22.52
CA GLY A 375 -3.01 -5.34 23.23
C GLY A 375 -2.74 -5.06 24.71
N VAL A 376 -1.84 -5.82 25.36
CA VAL A 376 -1.49 -5.61 26.78
C VAL A 376 -0.58 -4.39 26.91
N SER A 377 0.44 -4.30 26.07
CA SER A 377 1.39 -3.19 26.01
C SER A 377 0.69 -1.87 25.76
N LEU A 378 -0.34 -1.86 24.89
CA LEU A 378 -1.14 -0.67 24.63
C LEU A 378 -2.03 -0.27 25.81
N ALA A 379 -2.63 -1.25 26.50
CA ALA A 379 -3.57 -0.99 27.59
C ALA A 379 -2.88 -0.67 28.93
N GLN A 380 -1.73 -1.28 29.19
CA GLN A 380 -1.05 -1.26 30.50
C GLN A 380 0.35 -0.62 30.46
N GLY A 381 0.83 -0.24 29.27
CA GLY A 381 2.22 0.15 29.06
C GLY A 381 3.12 -1.06 28.85
N MET A 382 4.32 -0.79 28.33
CA MET A 382 5.34 -1.80 28.05
C MET A 382 6.33 -1.89 29.21
N LEU A 383 6.80 -3.11 29.51
CA LEU A 383 7.87 -3.29 30.49
C LEU A 383 9.19 -2.72 29.94
N GLU A 384 10.04 -2.15 30.80
CA GLU A 384 11.34 -1.61 30.35
C GLU A 384 12.22 -2.68 29.68
N GLU A 385 12.12 -3.95 30.09
CA GLU A 385 12.83 -5.05 29.45
C GLU A 385 12.37 -5.31 28.01
N GLU A 386 11.06 -5.27 27.75
CA GLU A 386 10.47 -5.44 26.43
C GLU A 386 10.86 -4.28 25.51
N LYS A 387 10.80 -3.06 26.03
CA LYS A 387 11.24 -1.84 25.35
C LYS A 387 12.71 -1.90 24.98
N MET A 388 13.57 -2.26 25.94
CA MET A 388 15.00 -2.42 25.70
C MET A 388 15.30 -3.53 24.71
N LYS A 389 14.51 -4.61 24.69
CA LYS A 389 14.62 -5.67 23.69
C LYS A 389 14.29 -5.16 22.30
N ILE A 390 13.17 -4.46 22.12
CA ILE A 390 12.78 -3.88 20.81
C ILE A 390 13.86 -2.93 20.30
N ILE A 391 14.38 -2.04 21.15
CA ILE A 391 15.44 -1.09 20.79
C ILE A 391 16.73 -1.84 20.41
N LYS A 392 17.13 -2.85 21.18
CA LYS A 392 18.33 -3.67 20.87
C LYS A 392 18.17 -4.41 19.55
N ASP A 393 17.01 -5.00 19.29
CA ASP A 393 16.71 -5.72 18.06
C ASP A 393 16.76 -4.75 16.86
N TYR A 394 16.24 -3.53 17.00
CA TYR A 394 16.31 -2.48 15.98
C TYR A 394 17.75 -2.01 15.71
N ILE A 395 18.51 -1.70 16.75
CA ILE A 395 19.92 -1.28 16.62
C ILE A 395 20.75 -2.39 15.98
N ARG A 396 20.54 -3.65 16.38
CA ARG A 396 21.24 -4.79 15.77
C ARG A 396 20.92 -4.90 14.28
N ALA A 397 19.63 -4.84 13.91
CA ALA A 397 19.21 -4.90 12.52
C ALA A 397 19.85 -3.79 11.68
N LYS A 398 19.92 -2.57 12.21
CA LYS A 398 20.58 -1.42 11.58
C LYS A 398 22.10 -1.57 11.45
N TYR A 399 22.74 -2.10 12.47
CA TYR A 399 24.20 -2.28 12.46
C TYR A 399 24.62 -3.42 11.53
N GLU A 400 23.88 -4.52 11.48
CA GLU A 400 24.11 -5.59 10.51
C GLU A 400 23.90 -5.08 9.08
N GLN A 401 22.93 -4.19 8.88
CA GLN A 401 22.71 -3.54 7.59
C GLN A 401 23.89 -2.65 7.16
N SER A 402 24.54 -1.92 8.08
CA SER A 402 25.68 -1.06 7.72
C SER A 402 26.97 -1.82 7.42
N LYS A 403 27.12 -3.06 7.91
CA LYS A 403 28.27 -3.94 7.62
C LYS A 403 28.26 -4.55 6.23
N HIS A 404 27.11 -4.62 5.58
CA HIS A 404 26.96 -5.08 4.21
C HIS A 404 26.53 -3.92 3.31
N PRO A 405 27.39 -2.89 3.11
CA PRO A 405 27.12 -1.92 2.08
C PRO A 405 27.04 -2.69 0.76
N GLN A 406 25.92 -2.53 0.04
CA GLN A 406 25.83 -2.97 -1.35
C GLN A 406 27.06 -2.40 -2.06
N THR A 407 27.96 -3.28 -2.49
CA THR A 407 29.25 -2.92 -3.07
C THR A 407 29.04 -1.88 -4.17
N GLN A 408 29.39 -0.63 -3.88
CA GLN A 408 29.45 0.45 -4.86
C GLN A 408 30.62 0.15 -5.79
N PHE A 409 30.36 -0.49 -6.93
CA PHE A 409 31.33 -0.58 -8.02
C PHE A 409 31.10 0.54 -9.03
N HIS A 410 31.78 1.66 -8.80
CA HIS A 410 32.27 2.50 -9.88
C HIS A 410 33.77 2.74 -9.66
N SER A 411 34.53 2.49 -10.72
CA SER A 411 35.98 2.55 -10.79
C SER A 411 36.52 3.93 -10.43
N SER A 412 37.40 4.02 -9.44
CA SER A 412 38.65 4.80 -9.49
C SER A 412 39.40 4.70 -8.16
N SER A 413 40.71 4.46 -8.28
CA SER A 413 41.77 4.56 -7.26
C SER A 413 41.58 5.67 -6.20
N ASP A 414 41.74 5.36 -4.91
CA ASP A 414 42.99 5.59 -4.15
C ASP A 414 42.79 5.56 -2.61
N HIS A 415 43.82 5.05 -1.94
CA HIS A 415 44.21 5.27 -0.53
C HIS A 415 43.24 4.95 0.63
N ALA A 416 43.47 3.78 1.24
CA ALA A 416 43.00 3.45 2.58
C ALA A 416 43.70 4.28 3.66
N ARG A 417 42.94 4.99 4.50
CA ARG A 417 43.38 5.41 5.85
C ARG A 417 42.57 4.65 6.90
N ARG A 418 43.28 3.95 7.79
CA ARG A 418 42.78 3.44 9.06
C ARG A 418 42.49 4.63 9.98
N SER A 419 41.28 4.69 10.53
CA SER A 419 40.93 5.58 11.64
C SER A 419 40.52 4.71 12.83
N GLU A 420 41.36 4.64 13.86
CA GLU A 420 40.93 4.27 15.21
C GLU A 420 40.00 5.37 15.74
N LEU A 421 38.86 5.00 16.32
CA LEU A 421 37.92 5.94 16.93
C LEU A 421 37.97 5.79 18.46
N VAL A 422 38.42 6.88 19.08
CA VAL A 422 38.37 7.14 20.52
C VAL A 422 36.92 7.53 20.89
N MET A 423 36.34 6.88 21.89
CA MET A 423 35.08 7.30 22.52
C MET A 423 35.33 8.55 23.37
N ASP A 424 34.55 9.61 23.17
CA ASP A 424 34.55 10.79 24.03
C ASP A 424 33.21 10.95 24.77
N ASP A 425 33.30 11.31 26.05
CA ASP A 425 32.28 11.21 27.12
C ASP A 425 31.33 12.42 27.17
N THR A 426 30.44 12.56 26.18
CA THR A 426 29.40 13.60 26.23
C THR A 426 27.99 13.08 25.90
N CYS A 427 27.52 12.10 26.66
CA CYS A 427 26.09 11.85 26.85
C CYS A 427 25.64 12.34 28.24
N ARG A 428 25.24 13.61 28.36
CA ARG A 428 24.50 14.10 29.53
C ARG A 428 23.02 14.25 29.20
N LEU A 429 22.20 13.37 29.75
CA LEU A 429 20.75 13.46 29.83
C LEU A 429 20.36 14.61 30.77
N TYR A 430 19.72 15.65 30.24
CA TYR A 430 18.98 16.60 31.07
C TYR A 430 17.55 16.10 31.24
N ALA A 431 17.23 15.61 32.43
CA ALA A 431 15.87 15.40 32.90
C ALA A 431 15.41 16.65 33.66
N SER A 432 14.33 17.30 33.20
CA SER A 432 13.56 18.25 34.00
C SER A 432 12.08 17.99 33.76
N GLY A 433 11.34 17.82 34.85
CA GLY A 433 10.10 17.05 34.89
C GLY A 433 8.84 17.73 34.36
N SER A 434 8.04 16.92 33.67
CA SER A 434 6.57 16.89 33.74
C SER A 434 6.08 15.61 33.02
N PRO A 435 4.99 14.95 33.45
CA PRO A 435 4.66 13.60 33.02
C PRO A 435 3.92 13.61 31.67
N ALA A 436 4.67 13.47 30.58
CA ALA A 436 4.15 13.09 29.28
C ALA A 436 5.26 12.35 28.51
N VAL A 437 5.44 11.07 28.84
CA VAL A 437 6.41 10.21 28.15
C VAL A 437 5.68 9.49 27.03
N GLY A 438 5.81 10.00 25.82
CA GLY A 438 5.16 9.44 24.64
C GLY A 438 5.67 10.06 23.35
N SER A 439 7.00 10.13 23.17
CA SER A 439 7.63 10.39 21.85
C SER A 439 9.16 10.29 22.00
N LEU A 440 9.74 9.14 21.67
CA LEU A 440 11.18 9.03 21.45
C LEU A 440 11.52 7.92 20.45
N LEU A 441 11.01 8.02 19.21
CA LEU A 441 11.49 7.24 18.05
C LEU A 441 11.47 8.04 16.73
N ALA A 442 11.62 9.36 16.81
CA ALA A 442 12.06 10.18 15.69
C ALA A 442 13.01 11.23 16.26
N TRP A 443 14.05 11.57 15.50
CA TRP A 443 15.17 12.49 15.79
C TRP A 443 16.51 11.81 16.04
N ILE A 444 17.19 11.44 14.95
CA ILE A 444 18.60 11.76 14.72
C ILE A 444 18.74 12.12 13.22
N GLU A 445 19.44 13.23 12.96
CA GLU A 445 19.80 13.84 11.67
C GLU A 445 18.73 14.62 10.91
N LEU A 446 18.73 15.94 11.12
CA LEU A 446 18.90 16.98 10.09
C LEU A 446 18.96 18.36 10.80
N SER A 447 20.12 18.71 11.36
CA SER A 447 20.39 20.09 11.76
C SER A 447 20.87 20.88 10.55
N GLY A 448 20.03 21.81 10.11
CA GLY A 448 20.47 22.96 9.35
C GLY A 448 19.68 23.24 8.09
N TYR A 449 18.40 23.62 8.21
CA TYR A 449 17.78 24.66 7.36
C TYR A 449 16.56 25.24 8.09
N ASN A 450 16.53 26.57 8.20
CA ASN A 450 15.42 27.33 8.79
C ASN A 450 14.13 27.11 7.99
N ILE A 451 13.08 26.58 8.66
CA ILE A 451 11.72 26.59 8.12
C ILE A 451 10.85 27.35 9.11
N LEU A 452 10.35 28.50 8.66
CA LEU A 452 9.26 29.24 9.31
C LEU A 452 7.98 28.41 9.22
N GLY A 453 7.71 27.61 10.24
CA GLY A 453 6.44 26.92 10.44
C GLY A 453 5.40 27.87 11.04
N VAL A 454 4.30 28.08 10.34
CA VAL A 454 3.11 28.81 10.79
C VAL A 454 2.54 28.11 12.04
N LYS A 455 2.57 28.80 13.18
CA LYS A 455 1.78 28.46 14.38
C LYS A 455 0.32 28.89 14.15
N ASN A 456 -0.61 27.95 14.25
CA ASN A 456 -2.00 28.24 14.64
C ASN A 456 -2.43 27.10 15.58
N SER A 457 -2.46 27.33 16.89
CA SER A 457 -3.44 28.08 17.69
C SER A 457 -4.66 27.22 18.04
N LYS A 458 -4.95 27.23 19.34
CA LYS A 458 -5.90 26.42 20.10
C LYS A 458 -7.25 26.25 19.39
N LEU A 459 -7.75 25.02 19.34
CA LEU A 459 -9.17 24.74 19.16
C LEU A 459 -9.67 23.96 20.36
N GLU A 460 -10.36 24.70 21.22
CA GLU A 460 -11.13 24.21 22.36
C GLU A 460 -12.24 23.26 21.89
N ARG A 461 -12.43 22.20 22.67
CA ARG A 461 -13.53 21.26 22.53
C ARG A 461 -14.83 21.99 22.83
N ASN A 462 -15.67 22.21 21.82
CA ASN A 462 -17.08 22.46 22.04
C ASN A 462 -17.90 21.23 21.67
N LYS A 463 -18.60 20.76 22.71
CA LYS A 463 -19.66 19.75 22.70
C LYS A 463 -20.69 20.12 21.63
N TRP A 464 -21.07 19.15 20.81
CA TRP A 464 -22.34 19.18 20.09
C TRP A 464 -23.19 18.02 20.59
N ASN A 465 -24.24 18.38 21.32
CA ASN A 465 -25.44 17.55 21.48
C ASN A 465 -26.13 17.48 20.11
N ILE A 466 -26.32 16.27 19.59
CA ILE A 466 -27.52 15.83 18.86
C ILE A 466 -27.77 14.39 19.27
#